data_AF-A0A431LVI4-F1
#
_entry.id   AF-A0A431LVI4-F1
#
_cell.length_a   1.000
_cell.length_b   1.000
_cell.length_c   1.000
_cell.angle_alpha   90.00
_cell.angle_beta   90.00
_cell.angle_gamma   90.00
#
_symmetry.space_group_name_H-M   'P 1'
#
loop_
_entity.id
_entity.type
_entity.pdbx_description
1 polymer ?
#
loop_
_entity_poly.entity_id
_entity_poly.type
_entity_poly.pdbx_seq_one_letter_code
_entity_poly.pdbx_strand_id
1 'polypeptide(L)'
;MNTFLTWASIVGLSATPNLILGPSVAVGVGIAAHYSPWILLPVVAVSGYVEGLIVAWLADETLKIGVINRWIARMRTPRAVAFANRWGIWGGLTAGCAVLGQEPILVALRWLGVGMGRLWVPLAVSNAVFALIYYAVVQFGLDQMAGF
;
A
#
# COMPACT_ATOMS: atom_id res chain seq x y z
N MET A 1 20.82 -13.57 13.97
CA MET A 1 19.57 -13.90 13.25
C MET A 1 19.94 -14.28 11.82
N ASN A 2 19.41 -15.38 11.26
CA ASN A 2 19.80 -15.85 9.93
C ASN A 2 19.39 -14.79 8.88
N THR A 3 20.31 -14.30 8.05
CA THR A 3 20.09 -13.23 7.05
C THR A 3 18.83 -13.45 6.22
N PHE A 4 18.56 -14.71 5.87
CA PHE A 4 17.34 -15.14 5.18
C PHE A 4 16.06 -14.80 5.97
N LEU A 5 16.02 -15.11 7.27
CA LEU A 5 14.84 -14.85 8.10
C LEU A 5 14.59 -13.35 8.27
N THR A 6 15.65 -12.55 8.36
CA THR A 6 15.53 -11.08 8.42
C THR A 6 14.92 -10.52 7.14
N TRP A 7 15.37 -10.99 5.98
CA TRP A 7 14.76 -10.57 4.70
C TRP A 7 13.33 -11.08 4.54
N ALA A 8 13.06 -12.32 4.95
CA ALA A 8 11.70 -12.87 4.94
C ALA A 8 10.77 -12.05 5.85
N SER A 9 11.22 -11.60 7.01
CA SER A 9 10.43 -10.70 7.86
C SER A 9 10.22 -9.33 7.24
N ILE A 10 11.25 -8.74 6.61
CA ILE A 10 11.12 -7.45 5.92
C ILE A 10 10.08 -7.55 4.80
N VAL A 11 10.15 -8.57 3.97
CA VAL A 11 9.18 -8.80 2.87
C VAL A 11 7.78 -9.05 3.43
N GLY A 12 7.65 -9.97 4.40
CA GLY A 12 6.36 -10.30 5.00
C GLY A 12 5.68 -9.09 5.66
N LEU A 13 6.44 -8.30 6.41
CA LEU A 13 5.93 -7.09 7.07
C LEU A 13 5.61 -5.98 6.06
N SER A 14 6.41 -5.84 4.99
CA SER A 14 6.12 -4.88 3.92
C SER A 14 4.86 -5.23 3.13
N ALA A 15 4.50 -6.52 3.08
CA ALA A 15 3.30 -7.03 2.44
C ALA A 15 2.13 -7.24 3.44
N THR A 16 2.22 -6.72 4.66
CA THR A 16 1.07 -6.81 5.58
C THR A 16 0.05 -5.73 5.29
N PRO A 17 -1.25 -6.09 5.22
CA PRO A 17 -2.33 -5.13 5.02
C PRO A 17 -2.58 -4.35 6.32
N ASN A 18 -1.74 -3.36 6.62
CA ASN A 18 -1.92 -2.40 7.70
C ASN A 18 -1.02 -1.15 7.51
N LEU A 19 -1.51 -0.25 6.65
CA LEU A 19 -1.46 1.22 6.70
C LEU A 19 -0.09 1.91 6.83
N ILE A 20 0.68 1.58 7.85
CA ILE A 20 1.89 2.29 8.28
C ILE A 20 2.77 1.32 9.08
N LEU A 21 2.14 0.53 9.97
CA LEU A 21 2.84 -0.32 10.93
C LEU A 21 3.67 -1.41 10.25
N GLY A 22 3.11 -2.13 9.27
CA GLY A 22 3.84 -3.20 8.59
C GLY A 22 5.12 -2.69 7.92
N PRO A 23 5.01 -1.77 6.95
CA PRO A 23 6.17 -1.18 6.28
C PRO A 23 7.12 -0.43 7.23
N SER A 24 6.62 0.27 8.26
CA SER A 24 7.47 0.96 9.24
C SER A 24 8.26 -0.01 10.12
N VAL A 25 7.66 -1.12 10.54
CA VAL A 25 8.36 -2.17 11.29
C VAL A 25 9.35 -2.89 10.37
N ALA A 26 9.01 -3.15 9.11
CA ALA A 26 9.93 -3.70 8.11
C ALA A 26 11.18 -2.82 7.93
N VAL A 27 10.97 -1.51 7.79
CA VAL A 27 12.03 -0.50 7.73
C VAL A 27 12.85 -0.50 9.03
N GLY A 28 12.20 -0.52 10.19
CA GLY A 28 12.89 -0.56 11.49
C GLY A 28 13.77 -1.80 11.67
N VAL A 29 13.27 -2.98 11.25
CA VAL A 29 14.07 -4.22 11.21
C VAL A 29 15.25 -4.08 10.26
N GLY A 30 15.06 -3.44 9.11
CA GLY A 30 16.13 -3.20 8.14
C GLY A 30 17.22 -2.26 8.64
N ILE A 31 16.84 -1.17 9.32
CA ILE A 31 17.75 -0.21 9.94
C ILE A 31 18.52 -0.88 11.09
N ALA A 32 17.82 -1.60 11.97
CA ALA A 32 18.44 -2.33 13.08
C ALA A 32 19.42 -3.43 12.61
N ALA A 33 19.19 -3.99 11.42
CA ALA A 33 20.09 -4.94 10.77
C ALA A 33 21.23 -4.28 9.98
N HIS A 34 21.35 -2.95 10.01
CA HIS A 34 22.35 -2.15 9.29
C HIS A 34 22.34 -2.37 7.76
N TYR A 35 21.16 -2.63 7.18
CA TYR A 35 21.05 -2.75 5.72
C TYR A 35 21.13 -1.39 5.03
N SER A 36 21.74 -1.38 3.84
CA SER A 36 21.79 -0.19 2.99
C SER A 36 20.38 0.25 2.59
N PRO A 37 20.04 1.55 2.72
CA PRO A 37 18.74 2.07 2.30
C PRO A 37 18.47 1.82 0.81
N TRP A 38 19.53 1.82 -0.01
CA TRP A 38 19.46 1.55 -1.45
C TRP A 38 18.98 0.15 -1.81
N ILE A 39 19.06 -0.80 -0.88
CA ILE A 39 18.57 -2.18 -1.06
C ILE A 39 17.24 -2.34 -0.31
N LEU A 40 17.12 -1.77 0.89
CA LEU A 40 15.93 -1.86 1.72
C LEU A 40 14.71 -1.21 1.05
N LEU A 41 14.86 0.02 0.55
CA LEU A 41 13.75 0.79 -0.02
C LEU A 41 13.11 0.12 -1.25
N PRO A 42 13.88 -0.37 -2.24
CA PRO A 42 13.28 -1.12 -3.34
C PRO A 42 12.53 -2.37 -2.89
N VAL A 43 13.06 -3.11 -1.91
CA VAL A 43 12.41 -4.34 -1.42
C VAL A 43 11.08 -4.02 -0.74
N VAL A 44 11.05 -3.01 0.13
CA VAL A 44 9.82 -2.56 0.80
C VAL A 44 8.80 -2.08 -0.23
N ALA A 45 9.22 -1.23 -1.17
CA ALA A 45 8.34 -0.67 -2.21
C ALA A 45 7.76 -1.75 -3.13
N VAL A 46 8.59 -2.71 -3.59
CA VAL A 46 8.14 -3.81 -4.46
C VAL A 46 7.21 -4.76 -3.72
N SER A 47 7.50 -5.07 -2.46
CA SER A 47 6.65 -5.96 -1.66
C SER A 47 5.26 -5.35 -1.41
N GLY A 48 5.20 -4.07 -1.04
CA GLY A 48 3.94 -3.33 -0.88
C GLY A 48 3.18 -3.13 -2.20
N TYR A 49 3.90 -3.00 -3.31
CA TYR A 49 3.30 -2.95 -4.65
C TYR A 49 2.63 -4.28 -5.02
N VAL A 50 3.31 -5.40 -4.81
CA VAL A 50 2.78 -6.75 -5.11
C VAL A 50 1.56 -7.05 -4.23
N GLU A 51 1.61 -6.72 -2.95
CA GLU A 51 0.47 -6.79 -2.04
C GLU A 51 -0.74 -6.02 -2.60
N GLY A 52 -0.53 -4.76 -2.99
CA GLY A 52 -1.59 -3.93 -3.52
C GLY A 52 -2.19 -4.50 -4.81
N LEU A 53 -1.38 -5.10 -5.68
CA LEU A 53 -1.89 -5.78 -6.87
C LEU A 53 -2.75 -6.99 -6.51
N ILE A 54 -2.35 -7.79 -5.52
CA ILE A 54 -3.13 -8.94 -5.03
C ILE A 54 -4.45 -8.46 -4.46
N VAL A 55 -4.47 -7.40 -3.64
CA VAL A 55 -5.70 -6.82 -3.09
C VAL A 55 -6.62 -6.33 -4.21
N ALA A 56 -6.08 -5.62 -5.19
CA ALA A 56 -6.87 -5.11 -6.31
C ALA A 56 -7.44 -6.26 -7.18
N TRP A 57 -6.69 -7.35 -7.33
CA TRP A 57 -7.16 -8.56 -8.00
C TRP A 57 -8.25 -9.27 -7.21
N LEU A 58 -8.07 -9.47 -5.89
CA LEU A 58 -9.10 -10.06 -5.02
C LEU A 58 -10.38 -9.21 -5.02
N ALA A 59 -10.25 -7.89 -5.00
CA ALA A 59 -11.39 -6.98 -5.10
C ALA A 59 -12.13 -7.13 -6.44
N ASP A 60 -11.45 -7.46 -7.53
CA ASP A 60 -12.11 -7.82 -8.79
C ASP A 60 -12.81 -9.18 -8.72
N GLU A 61 -12.16 -10.18 -8.13
CA GLU A 61 -12.73 -11.52 -8.01
C GLU A 61 -14.01 -11.49 -7.16
N THR A 62 -14.04 -10.68 -6.10
CA THR A 62 -15.24 -10.50 -5.28
C THR A 62 -16.42 -9.88 -6.04
N LEU A 63 -16.16 -9.08 -7.09
CA LEU A 63 -17.22 -8.54 -7.96
C LEU A 63 -17.88 -9.63 -8.83
N LYS A 64 -17.27 -10.81 -8.99
CA LYS A 64 -17.89 -11.93 -9.69
C LYS A 64 -18.95 -12.62 -8.84
N ILE A 65 -18.95 -12.40 -7.52
CA ILE A 65 -19.96 -12.94 -6.60
C ILE A 65 -21.25 -12.11 -6.75
N GLY A 66 -22.31 -12.71 -7.26
CA GLY A 66 -23.52 -11.99 -7.68
C GLY A 66 -24.20 -11.17 -6.57
N VAL A 67 -24.16 -11.60 -5.31
CA VAL A 67 -24.71 -10.81 -4.18
C VAL A 67 -23.89 -9.53 -3.94
N ILE A 68 -22.55 -9.67 -3.92
CA ILE A 68 -21.62 -8.56 -3.73
C ILE A 68 -21.75 -7.57 -4.89
N ASN A 69 -21.77 -8.06 -6.12
CA ASN A 69 -21.93 -7.23 -7.31
C ASN A 69 -23.23 -6.40 -7.26
N ARG A 70 -24.36 -7.04 -6.93
CA ARG A 70 -25.65 -6.34 -6.81
C ARG A 70 -25.64 -5.29 -5.70
N TRP A 71 -25.00 -5.59 -4.57
CA TRP A 71 -24.88 -4.65 -3.47
C TRP A 71 -24.00 -3.44 -3.87
N ILE A 72 -22.84 -3.68 -4.48
CA ILE A 72 -21.95 -2.62 -4.96
C ILE A 72 -22.63 -1.79 -6.05
N ALA A 73 -23.33 -2.42 -6.99
CA ALA A 73 -24.06 -1.72 -8.04
C ALA A 73 -25.12 -0.77 -7.47
N ARG A 74 -25.77 -1.11 -6.35
CA ARG A 74 -26.69 -0.21 -5.64
C ARG A 74 -25.97 0.97 -4.97
N MET A 75 -24.78 0.73 -4.42
CA MET A 75 -23.97 1.76 -3.77
C MET A 75 -23.27 2.69 -4.77
N ARG A 76 -23.00 2.20 -5.99
CA ARG A 76 -22.27 2.91 -7.04
C ARG A 76 -23.16 3.93 -7.74
N THR A 77 -23.31 5.11 -7.14
CA THR A 77 -24.03 6.22 -7.75
C THR A 77 -23.22 6.90 -8.86
N PRO A 78 -23.87 7.51 -9.88
CA PRO A 78 -23.18 8.27 -10.93
C PRO A 78 -22.30 9.40 -10.36
N ARG A 79 -22.73 10.00 -9.24
CA ARG A 79 -21.96 11.01 -8.51
C ARG A 79 -20.69 10.44 -7.89
N ALA A 80 -20.75 9.26 -7.27
CA ALA A 80 -19.57 8.59 -6.71
C ALA A 80 -18.56 8.21 -7.79
N VAL A 81 -19.03 7.72 -8.94
CA VAL A 81 -18.17 7.39 -10.09
C VAL A 81 -17.55 8.64 -10.70
N ALA A 82 -18.33 9.71 -10.89
CA ALA A 82 -17.83 10.99 -11.39
C ALA A 82 -16.82 11.62 -10.43
N PHE A 83 -17.07 11.52 -9.11
CA PHE A 83 -16.12 11.96 -8.09
C PHE A 83 -14.82 11.18 -8.17
N ALA A 84 -14.86 9.84 -8.23
CA ALA A 84 -13.66 9.00 -8.36
C ALA A 84 -12.89 9.26 -9.66
N ASN A 85 -13.59 9.51 -10.76
CA ASN A 85 -12.97 9.88 -12.03
C ASN A 85 -12.34 11.29 -12.00
N ARG A 86 -12.92 12.24 -11.23
CA ARG A 86 -12.48 13.63 -11.15
C ARG A 86 -11.39 13.88 -10.10
N TRP A 87 -11.52 13.29 -8.91
CA TRP A 87 -10.48 13.30 -7.86
C TRP A 87 -9.34 12.32 -8.18
N GLY A 88 -9.57 11.41 -9.11
CA GLY A 88 -8.56 10.60 -9.75
C GLY A 88 -8.06 9.46 -8.87
N ILE A 89 -7.65 8.40 -9.56
CA ILE A 89 -6.92 7.25 -9.02
C ILE A 89 -5.74 7.71 -8.14
N TRP A 90 -5.09 8.80 -8.57
CA TRP A 90 -3.99 9.44 -7.86
C TRP A 90 -4.42 10.07 -6.53
N GLY A 91 -5.48 10.89 -6.50
CA GLY A 91 -5.95 11.50 -5.26
C GLY A 91 -6.45 10.46 -4.27
N GLY A 92 -7.10 9.39 -4.76
CA GLY A 92 -7.41 8.21 -3.97
C GLY A 92 -6.16 7.57 -3.37
N LEU A 93 -5.19 7.18 -4.21
CA LEU A 93 -3.98 6.45 -3.80
C LEU A 93 -2.91 7.29 -3.08
N THR A 94 -3.06 8.61 -2.99
CA THR A 94 -2.12 9.47 -2.23
C THR A 94 -2.79 9.99 -0.98
N ALA A 95 -3.87 10.77 -1.12
CA ALA A 95 -4.56 11.36 0.02
C ALA A 95 -5.37 10.33 0.79
N GLY A 96 -6.04 9.41 0.10
CA GLY A 96 -6.73 8.33 0.78
C GLY A 96 -5.73 7.40 1.48
N CYS A 97 -4.61 7.03 0.83
CA CYS A 97 -3.66 6.07 1.42
C CYS A 97 -3.10 6.59 2.73
N ALA A 98 -2.86 7.91 2.80
CA ALA A 98 -2.45 8.60 4.01
C ALA A 98 -3.50 8.59 5.14
N VAL A 99 -4.80 8.49 4.81
CA VAL A 99 -5.90 8.61 5.78
C VAL A 99 -6.49 7.25 6.18
N LEU A 100 -6.66 6.34 5.21
CA LEU A 100 -7.40 5.08 5.37
C LEU A 100 -6.56 3.84 5.02
N GLY A 101 -5.38 4.00 4.41
CA GLY A 101 -4.55 2.89 3.96
C GLY A 101 -4.71 2.57 2.49
N GLN A 102 -3.70 1.89 1.93
CA GLN A 102 -3.65 1.51 0.53
C GLN A 102 -4.78 0.55 0.14
N GLU A 103 -5.06 -0.41 1.01
CA GLU A 103 -5.90 -1.57 0.74
C GLU A 103 -7.38 -1.18 0.60
N PRO A 104 -7.99 -0.41 1.53
CA PRO A 104 -9.39 0.01 1.39
C PRO A 104 -9.65 0.84 0.13
N ILE A 105 -8.64 1.56 -0.35
CA ILE A 105 -8.74 2.43 -1.52
C ILE A 105 -8.62 1.64 -2.79
N LEU A 106 -7.70 0.68 -2.85
CA LEU A 106 -7.63 -0.23 -3.99
C LEU A 106 -8.94 -0.99 -4.14
N VAL A 107 -9.50 -1.50 -3.03
CA VAL A 107 -10.83 -2.12 -3.02
C VAL A 107 -11.89 -1.15 -3.52
N ALA A 108 -11.94 0.08 -2.97
CA ALA A 108 -12.92 1.08 -3.37
C ALA A 108 -12.80 1.46 -4.85
N LEU A 109 -11.59 1.67 -5.37
CA LEU A 109 -11.33 2.00 -6.77
C LEU A 109 -11.76 0.86 -7.70
N ARG A 110 -11.47 -0.40 -7.33
CA ARG A 110 -11.93 -1.58 -8.08
C ARG A 110 -13.45 -1.68 -8.10
N TRP A 111 -14.11 -1.48 -6.96
CA TRP A 111 -15.57 -1.48 -6.86
C TRP A 111 -16.23 -0.30 -7.60
N LEU A 112 -15.55 0.83 -7.70
CA LEU A 112 -15.95 1.98 -8.52
C LEU A 112 -15.63 1.79 -10.02
N GLY A 113 -15.15 0.61 -10.40
CA GLY A 113 -14.92 0.15 -11.78
C GLY A 113 -13.66 0.70 -12.43
N VAL A 114 -12.68 1.13 -11.64
CA VAL A 114 -11.36 1.49 -12.16
C VAL A 114 -10.63 0.22 -12.57
N GLY A 115 -10.36 0.07 -13.87
CA GLY A 115 -9.62 -1.05 -14.45
C GLY A 115 -8.20 -1.21 -13.88
N MET A 116 -7.74 -2.46 -13.78
CA MET A 116 -6.46 -2.82 -13.18
C MET A 116 -5.30 -2.08 -13.85
N GLY A 117 -5.25 -2.02 -15.17
CA GLY A 117 -4.19 -1.32 -15.90
C GLY A 117 -4.06 0.18 -15.57
N ARG A 118 -5.12 0.83 -15.09
CA ARG A 118 -5.07 2.24 -14.67
C ARG A 118 -4.50 2.42 -13.26
N LEU A 119 -4.40 1.34 -12.47
CA LEU A 119 -3.87 1.35 -11.10
C LEU A 119 -2.35 1.14 -11.05
N TRP A 120 -1.74 0.54 -12.08
CA TRP A 120 -0.35 0.09 -12.02
C TRP A 120 0.65 1.21 -11.71
N VAL A 121 0.63 2.26 -12.52
CA VAL A 121 1.57 3.39 -12.36
C VAL A 121 1.29 4.17 -11.06
N PRO A 122 0.04 4.55 -10.76
CA PRO A 122 -0.29 5.19 -9.48
C PRO A 122 0.13 4.38 -8.26
N LEU A 123 -0.14 3.08 -8.26
CA LEU A 123 0.19 2.20 -7.15
C LEU A 123 1.71 2.04 -6.97
N ALA A 124 2.46 1.89 -8.05
CA ALA A 124 3.91 1.79 -8.01
C ALA A 124 4.55 3.08 -7.46
N VAL A 125 4.07 4.23 -7.95
CA VAL A 125 4.56 5.54 -7.50
C VAL A 125 4.21 5.79 -6.03
N SER A 126 2.96 5.52 -5.61
CA SER A 126 2.57 5.65 -4.22
C SER A 126 3.44 4.79 -3.30
N ASN A 127 3.66 3.51 -3.63
CA ASN A 127 4.50 2.63 -2.82
C ASN A 127 5.96 3.11 -2.71
N ALA A 128 6.54 3.58 -3.80
CA ALA A 128 7.90 4.13 -3.77
C ALA A 128 8.00 5.38 -2.89
N VAL A 129 7.03 6.29 -3.00
CA VAL A 129 6.97 7.51 -2.17
C VAL A 129 6.76 7.16 -0.70
N PHE A 130 5.82 6.27 -0.38
CA PHE A 130 5.55 5.88 1.00
C PHE A 130 6.71 5.12 1.63
N ALA A 131 7.42 4.26 0.89
CA ALA A 131 8.65 3.61 1.38
C ALA A 131 9.70 4.63 1.83
N LEU A 132 9.89 5.72 1.05
CA LEU A 132 10.79 6.82 1.43
C LEU A 132 10.30 7.55 2.68
N ILE A 133 9.01 7.84 2.76
CA ILE A 133 8.40 8.52 3.92
C ILE A 133 8.57 7.67 5.19
N TYR A 134 8.26 6.37 5.14
CA TYR A 134 8.42 5.48 6.29
C TYR A 134 9.87 5.38 6.72
N TYR A 135 10.81 5.26 5.78
CA TYR A 135 12.23 5.29 6.10
C TYR A 135 12.64 6.57 6.83
N ALA A 136 12.26 7.74 6.31
CA ALA A 136 12.59 9.01 6.94
C ALA A 136 11.99 9.15 8.34
N VAL A 137 10.71 8.79 8.52
CA VAL A 137 10.01 8.88 9.81
C VAL A 137 10.61 7.93 10.84
N VAL A 138 10.87 6.68 10.46
CA VAL A 138 11.44 5.67 11.37
C VAL A 138 12.88 6.03 11.74
N GLN A 139 13.70 6.43 10.77
CA GLN A 139 15.06 6.87 11.02
C GLN A 139 15.08 8.06 11.99
N PHE A 140 14.26 9.09 11.73
CA PHE A 140 14.15 10.26 12.60
C PHE A 140 13.72 9.88 14.02
N GLY A 141 12.74 8.99 14.16
CA GLY A 141 12.29 8.50 15.47
C GLY A 141 13.39 7.74 16.22
N LEU A 142 14.15 6.90 15.52
CA LEU A 142 15.29 6.17 16.11
C LEU A 142 16.42 7.12 16.53
N ASP A 143 16.74 8.11 15.70
CA ASP A 143 17.76 9.12 16.00
C ASP A 143 17.39 9.94 17.24
N GLN A 144 16.10 10.28 17.41
CA GLN A 144 15.63 10.94 18.63
C GLN A 144 15.79 10.06 19.86
N MET A 145 15.48 8.76 19.77
CA MET A 145 15.63 7.83 20.90
C MET A 145 17.09 7.57 21.26
N ALA A 146 18.01 7.62 20.29
CA ALA A 146 19.44 7.45 20.53
C ALA A 146 20.12 8.71 21.13
N GLY A 147 19.45 9.87 21.06
CA GLY A 147 19.90 11.13 21.66
C GLY A 147 19.46 11.34 23.12
N PHE A 148 18.65 10.42 23.67
CA PHE A 148 18.31 10.32 25.10
C PHE A 148 19.13 9.20 25.76
#